data_AF-A0A7C4Y4C8-F1
#
_entry.id   AF-A0A7C4Y4C8-F1
#
_cell.length_a   1.000
_cell.length_b   1.000
_cell.length_c   1.000
_cell.angle_alpha   90.00
_cell.angle_beta   90.00
_cell.angle_gamma   90.00
#
_symmetry.space_group_name_H-M   'P 1'
#
loop_
_entity.id
_entity.type
_entity.pdbx_description
1 polymer ?
#
loop_
_entity_poly.entity_id
_entity_poly.type
_entity_poly.pdbx_seq_one_letter_code
_entity_poly.pdbx_strand_id
1 'polypeptide(L)'
;MRKTLIVILFVLFLFGSKLTEVSVSSSKQNTVLRFNLDEKTSYTDFTVDNSIVIDLLNTTADFDQNVWNISKGKIKNIEFSVVPSANMLRVTINCEKEFNYTITQEDKIITIDINTMTEPFETIVLSKGKETPEIEEKKEEKKEEKTYTPLRTKLSLNYENASIETALRAIAEYAGMNIIIGDAVKGLVTVKLDNVYWEDALRLILQTKGYAYVIEGNVIRVGSGKDFEAERESYEMAAPLVQKVIKLEFAYCDDVAKIIKGLLSKRGTIDIDKRTNSLIVKDVDTKMKEIESLVRILDTKTPQVSIEARIIDADKSVANDLAIQLGTNYMTQPQWNIGGQVGNAPSGGPVGGLSLTLGTIRDFAKLVGTLKALESNNKIHTIANPRVTTANNQQAEVFGGKKFSATVIDQRGNPVVTWFTAGIRLTCTPQINSLEDITMNIDIELSDVITEKLITITNASTRAVVRDGETLVIGGFIQQTETERIEGIPVLKNLPLIGFLFRRTYKETRDREVLIFLTPHIIKDIY
;
A
#
# COMPACT_ATOMS: atom_id res chain seq x y z
N MET A 1 24.23 48.10 11.32
CA MET A 1 23.58 47.91 10.00
C MET A 1 24.36 46.85 9.21
N ARG A 2 23.82 45.63 9.06
CA ARG A 2 24.25 44.65 8.05
C ARG A 2 22.99 43.95 7.56
N LYS A 3 22.56 44.30 6.35
CA LYS A 3 21.42 43.68 5.66
C LYS A 3 21.91 42.45 4.88
N THR A 4 21.28 41.32 5.18
CA THR A 4 20.77 40.29 4.27
C THR A 4 21.25 40.27 2.81
N LEU A 5 21.72 39.10 2.36
CA LEU A 5 21.61 38.67 0.97
C LEU A 5 21.08 37.23 0.96
N ILE A 6 19.77 37.08 0.73
CA ILE A 6 19.14 35.80 0.36
C ILE A 6 19.13 35.79 -1.15
N VAL A 7 19.86 34.85 -1.75
CA VAL A 7 19.85 34.61 -3.20
C VAL A 7 18.66 33.73 -3.51
N ILE A 8 17.62 34.31 -4.12
CA ILE A 8 16.53 33.56 -4.76
C ILE A 8 16.98 33.28 -6.19
N LEU A 9 17.20 32.00 -6.48
CA LEU A 9 17.54 31.48 -7.80
C LEU A 9 16.27 31.49 -8.67
N PHE A 10 16.15 32.48 -9.55
CA PHE A 10 15.12 32.52 -10.59
C PHE A 10 15.58 31.64 -11.76
N VAL A 11 15.07 30.41 -11.85
CA VAL A 11 15.31 29.54 -13.01
C VAL A 11 14.43 30.05 -14.16
N LEU A 12 15.05 30.74 -15.13
CA LEU A 12 14.45 31.01 -16.43
C LEU A 12 14.27 29.68 -17.17
N PHE A 13 13.05 29.17 -17.19
CA PHE A 13 12.64 28.19 -18.18
C PHE A 13 12.26 28.94 -19.47
N LEU A 14 12.94 28.60 -20.58
CA LEU A 14 12.50 28.95 -21.94
C LEU A 14 11.21 28.17 -22.22
N PHE A 15 10.05 28.79 -22.00
CA PHE A 15 8.74 28.16 -22.22
C PHE A 15 8.18 28.52 -23.60
N GLY A 16 7.60 27.52 -24.28
CA GLY A 16 6.83 27.68 -25.52
C GLY A 16 5.44 28.30 -25.28
N SER A 17 4.53 28.09 -26.25
CA SER A 17 3.21 28.72 -26.35
C SER A 17 2.43 28.81 -25.03
N LYS A 18 1.59 29.84 -24.88
CA LYS A 18 0.75 30.08 -23.72
C LYS A 18 -0.72 30.01 -24.11
N LEU A 19 -1.50 29.30 -23.29
CA LEU A 19 -2.95 29.30 -23.36
C LEU A 19 -3.47 30.54 -22.64
N THR A 20 -4.08 31.47 -23.40
CA THR A 20 -4.47 32.80 -22.91
C THR A 20 -5.94 32.89 -22.53
N GLU A 21 -6.81 32.16 -23.24
CA GLU A 21 -8.26 32.21 -23.03
C GLU A 21 -8.90 30.88 -23.41
N VAL A 22 -9.93 30.48 -22.66
CA VAL A 22 -10.80 29.37 -23.02
C VAL A 22 -12.25 29.83 -22.99
N SER A 23 -12.99 29.66 -24.09
CA SER A 23 -14.41 30.00 -24.16
C SER A 23 -15.27 28.75 -24.35
N VAL A 24 -16.40 28.69 -23.65
CA VAL A 24 -17.37 27.59 -23.72
C VAL A 24 -18.71 28.18 -24.15
N SER A 25 -19.22 27.73 -25.29
CA SER A 25 -20.42 28.27 -25.92
C SER A 25 -21.34 27.15 -26.40
N SER A 26 -22.62 27.47 -26.65
CA SER A 26 -23.54 26.56 -27.32
C SER A 26 -23.71 26.96 -28.79
N SER A 27 -23.62 25.99 -29.70
CA SER A 27 -23.88 26.18 -31.13
C SER A 27 -24.64 24.99 -31.68
N LYS A 28 -25.84 25.21 -32.24
CA LYS A 28 -26.65 24.18 -32.92
C LYS A 28 -26.79 22.87 -32.13
N GLN A 29 -27.11 22.95 -30.83
CA GLN A 29 -27.26 21.83 -29.89
C GLN A 29 -25.95 21.14 -29.44
N ASN A 30 -24.80 21.63 -29.88
CA ASN A 30 -23.50 21.18 -29.42
C ASN A 30 -22.90 22.17 -28.43
N THR A 31 -22.03 21.67 -27.56
CA THR A 31 -21.18 22.49 -26.71
C THR A 31 -19.82 22.65 -27.38
N VAL A 32 -19.47 23.90 -27.68
CA VAL A 32 -18.24 24.26 -28.38
C VAL A 32 -17.27 24.91 -27.40
N LEU A 33 -16.11 24.30 -27.21
CA LEU A 33 -15.00 24.89 -26.47
C LEU A 33 -13.97 25.45 -27.45
N ARG A 34 -13.46 26.64 -27.18
CA ARG A 34 -12.36 27.24 -27.95
C ARG A 34 -11.22 27.59 -27.01
N PHE A 35 -10.02 27.12 -27.36
CA PHE A 35 -8.77 27.36 -26.66
C PHE A 35 -7.93 28.31 -27.51
N ASN A 36 -7.69 29.51 -27.00
CA ASN A 36 -6.94 30.55 -27.69
C ASN A 36 -5.50 30.59 -27.16
N LEU A 37 -4.55 30.36 -28.05
CA LEU A 37 -3.12 30.29 -27.77
C LEU A 37 -2.41 31.55 -28.30
N ASP A 38 -1.30 31.95 -27.67
CA ASP A 38 -0.47 33.04 -28.19
C ASP A 38 0.32 32.64 -29.47
N GLU A 39 0.64 31.36 -29.61
CA GLU A 39 1.33 30.72 -30.73
C GLU A 39 0.73 29.35 -31.05
N LYS A 40 0.88 28.92 -32.31
CA LYS A 40 0.40 27.63 -32.77
C LYS A 40 1.20 26.50 -32.12
N THR A 41 0.51 25.55 -31.51
CA THR A 41 1.13 24.35 -30.92
C THR A 41 0.55 23.05 -31.48
N SER A 42 1.27 21.95 -31.26
CA SER A 42 0.82 20.59 -31.53
C SER A 42 0.07 20.04 -30.32
N TYR A 43 -0.98 19.27 -30.58
CA TYR A 43 -1.78 18.63 -29.53
C TYR A 43 -1.99 17.14 -29.80
N THR A 44 -2.28 16.40 -28.74
CA THR A 44 -2.82 15.03 -28.80
C THR A 44 -4.05 14.92 -27.94
N ASP A 45 -5.07 14.20 -28.40
CA ASP A 45 -6.34 14.02 -27.69
C ASP A 45 -6.65 12.54 -27.45
N PHE A 46 -7.32 12.28 -26.32
CA PHE A 46 -7.85 10.97 -25.96
C PHE A 46 -8.99 11.11 -24.94
N THR A 47 -9.79 10.05 -24.79
CA THR A 47 -10.85 9.97 -23.78
C THR A 47 -10.43 9.07 -22.62
N VAL A 48 -10.77 9.49 -21.41
CA VAL A 48 -10.66 8.68 -20.18
C VAL A 48 -11.99 8.77 -19.47
N ASP A 49 -12.72 7.65 -19.40
CA ASP A 49 -14.07 7.58 -18.84
C ASP A 49 -15.02 8.64 -19.45
N ASN A 50 -15.56 9.55 -18.63
CA ASN A 50 -16.45 10.64 -19.06
C ASN A 50 -15.68 11.95 -19.33
N SER A 51 -14.38 11.89 -19.57
CA SER A 51 -13.52 13.05 -19.68
C SER A 51 -12.76 13.07 -21.00
N ILE A 52 -12.72 14.24 -21.62
CA ILE A 52 -11.92 14.49 -22.84
C ILE A 52 -10.62 15.13 -22.40
N VAL A 53 -9.49 14.52 -22.74
CA VAL A 53 -8.16 14.98 -22.37
C VAL A 53 -7.42 15.46 -23.61
N ILE A 54 -6.83 16.65 -23.52
CA ILE A 54 -5.99 17.22 -24.57
C ILE A 54 -4.65 17.59 -23.97
N ASP A 55 -3.59 17.03 -24.53
CA ASP A 55 -2.21 17.36 -24.19
C ASP A 55 -1.65 18.35 -25.21
N LEU A 56 -1.38 19.57 -24.75
CA LEU A 56 -0.78 20.66 -25.53
C LEU A 56 0.74 20.67 -25.30
N LEU A 57 1.50 20.33 -26.32
CA LEU A 57 2.96 20.23 -26.22
C LEU A 57 3.62 21.61 -26.06
N ASN A 58 4.70 21.68 -25.28
CA ASN A 58 5.47 22.90 -25.01
C ASN A 58 4.60 24.10 -24.58
N THR A 59 3.43 23.85 -24.01
CA THR A 59 2.44 24.88 -23.68
C THR A 59 2.36 25.12 -22.18
N THR A 60 2.14 26.37 -21.76
CA THR A 60 1.85 26.72 -20.36
C THR A 60 0.49 27.43 -20.27
N ALA A 61 -0.16 27.39 -19.11
CA ALA A 61 -1.41 28.12 -18.86
C ALA A 61 -1.13 29.31 -17.92
N ASP A 62 -1.67 30.48 -18.25
CA ASP A 62 -1.58 31.69 -17.42
C ASP A 62 -2.95 32.02 -16.79
N PHE A 63 -3.49 31.09 -15.99
CA PHE A 63 -4.77 31.24 -15.28
C PHE A 63 -4.59 31.32 -13.76
N ASP A 64 -5.47 32.04 -13.08
CA ASP A 64 -5.43 32.21 -11.61
C ASP A 64 -5.92 30.96 -10.86
N GLN A 65 -6.64 30.06 -11.55
CA GLN A 65 -7.16 28.80 -11.01
C GLN A 65 -6.93 27.66 -12.01
N ASN A 66 -6.57 26.49 -11.49
CA ASN A 66 -6.33 25.28 -12.28
C ASN A 66 -7.61 24.49 -12.58
N VAL A 67 -8.70 24.72 -11.83
CA VAL A 67 -9.98 24.02 -12.02
C VAL A 67 -11.10 25.03 -12.12
N TRP A 68 -11.91 24.94 -13.17
CA TRP A 68 -13.04 25.84 -13.44
C TRP A 68 -14.34 25.06 -13.50
N ASN A 69 -15.25 25.32 -12.56
CA ASN A 69 -16.59 24.73 -12.56
C ASN A 69 -17.50 25.46 -13.55
N ILE A 70 -18.07 24.73 -14.51
CA ILE A 70 -18.91 25.28 -15.59
C ILE A 70 -20.37 24.95 -15.33
N SER A 71 -20.68 23.68 -15.01
CA SER A 71 -22.04 23.15 -14.78
C SER A 71 -23.07 23.53 -15.86
N LYS A 72 -22.62 23.83 -17.08
CA LYS A 72 -23.43 24.21 -18.25
C LYS A 72 -22.95 23.45 -19.47
N GLY A 73 -23.85 23.21 -20.43
CA GLY A 73 -23.50 22.51 -21.66
C GLY A 73 -23.08 21.05 -21.47
N LYS A 74 -23.55 20.37 -20.40
CA LYS A 74 -23.15 19.00 -20.03
C LYS A 74 -21.68 18.82 -19.64
N ILE A 75 -20.97 19.92 -19.38
CA ILE A 75 -19.61 19.96 -18.85
C ILE A 75 -19.69 20.30 -17.35
N LYS A 76 -19.09 19.46 -16.51
CA LYS A 76 -18.99 19.68 -15.07
C LYS A 76 -17.94 20.74 -14.77
N ASN A 77 -16.69 20.46 -15.16
CA ASN A 77 -15.55 21.36 -14.95
C ASN A 77 -14.45 21.12 -16.00
N ILE A 78 -13.53 22.08 -16.10
CA ILE A 78 -12.31 21.97 -16.88
C ILE A 78 -11.11 22.13 -15.94
N GLU A 79 -10.15 21.22 -16.06
CA GLU A 79 -8.92 21.22 -15.27
C GLU A 79 -7.69 21.40 -16.17
N PHE A 80 -6.75 22.22 -15.70
CA PHE A 80 -5.49 22.53 -16.34
C PHE A 80 -4.35 22.03 -15.45
N SER A 81 -3.54 21.10 -15.97
CA SER A 81 -2.42 20.51 -15.24
C SER A 81 -1.14 20.58 -16.08
N VAL A 82 -0.13 21.27 -15.55
CA VAL A 82 1.19 21.32 -16.20
C VAL A 82 1.94 20.05 -15.84
N VAL A 83 2.44 19.32 -16.84
CA VAL A 83 3.22 18.09 -16.67
C VAL A 83 4.70 18.40 -16.93
N PRO A 84 5.52 18.64 -15.89
CA PRO A 84 6.89 19.16 -16.07
C PRO A 84 7.83 18.15 -16.73
N SER A 85 7.60 16.86 -16.52
CA SER A 85 8.43 15.77 -17.08
C SER A 85 8.33 15.64 -18.60
N ALA A 86 7.19 16.04 -19.18
CA ALA A 86 6.90 15.94 -20.62
C ALA A 86 6.83 17.31 -21.32
N ASN A 87 7.07 18.40 -20.57
CA ASN A 87 6.96 19.78 -21.05
C ASN A 87 5.63 20.06 -21.79
N MET A 88 4.50 19.66 -21.19
CA MET A 88 3.17 19.79 -21.80
C MET A 88 2.13 20.30 -20.80
N LEU A 89 1.09 20.95 -21.32
CA LEU A 89 -0.10 21.32 -20.57
C LEU A 89 -1.22 20.33 -20.89
N ARG A 90 -1.68 19.61 -19.87
CA ARG A 90 -2.85 18.73 -19.96
C ARG A 90 -4.11 19.50 -19.63
N VAL A 91 -5.08 19.48 -20.53
CA VAL A 91 -6.43 20.02 -20.34
C VAL A 91 -7.41 18.86 -20.23
N THR A 92 -8.07 18.74 -19.09
CA THR A 92 -9.08 17.69 -18.83
C THR A 92 -10.47 18.33 -18.76
N ILE A 93 -11.36 17.94 -19.66
CA ILE A 93 -12.75 18.40 -19.71
C ILE A 93 -13.63 17.30 -19.16
N ASN A 94 -14.17 17.48 -17.95
CA ASN A 94 -14.99 16.47 -17.29
C ASN A 94 -16.47 16.67 -17.68
N CYS A 95 -17.05 15.69 -18.36
CA CYS A 95 -18.44 15.73 -18.82
C CYS A 95 -19.38 14.99 -17.85
N GLU A 96 -20.70 15.21 -18.00
CA GLU A 96 -21.71 14.45 -17.27
C GLU A 96 -21.71 12.96 -17.64
N LYS A 97 -21.48 12.67 -18.92
CA LYS A 97 -21.42 11.35 -19.56
C LYS A 97 -20.42 11.40 -20.72
N GLU A 98 -20.08 10.25 -21.28
CA GLU A 98 -19.28 10.15 -22.50
C GLU A 98 -20.03 10.74 -23.71
N PHE A 99 -19.37 11.61 -24.47
CA PHE A 99 -19.91 12.26 -25.65
C PHE A 99 -18.91 12.16 -26.81
N ASN A 100 -19.44 12.05 -28.03
CA ASN A 100 -18.63 12.18 -29.25
C ASN A 100 -18.22 13.64 -29.43
N TYR A 101 -16.96 13.85 -29.81
CA TYR A 101 -16.42 15.18 -30.09
C TYR A 101 -15.61 15.20 -31.38
N THR A 102 -15.41 16.39 -31.92
CA THR A 102 -14.47 16.65 -33.01
C THR A 102 -13.58 17.81 -32.63
N ILE A 103 -12.28 17.72 -32.94
CA ILE A 103 -11.32 18.80 -32.71
C ILE A 103 -10.86 19.34 -34.05
N THR A 104 -10.90 20.66 -34.18
CA THR A 104 -10.37 21.40 -35.33
C THR A 104 -9.45 22.50 -34.83
N GLN A 105 -8.27 22.64 -35.43
CA GLN A 105 -7.34 23.72 -35.13
C GLN A 105 -7.22 24.68 -36.31
N GLU A 106 -7.63 25.92 -36.09
CA GLU A 106 -7.44 27.04 -37.03
C GLU A 106 -6.38 27.98 -36.45
N ASP A 107 -5.15 27.86 -36.96
CA ASP A 107 -3.98 28.63 -36.53
C ASP A 107 -3.72 28.54 -35.00
N LYS A 108 -4.05 29.60 -34.27
CA LYS A 108 -3.87 29.73 -32.82
C LYS A 108 -5.07 29.27 -31.98
N ILE A 109 -6.15 28.84 -32.63
CA ILE A 109 -7.40 28.47 -31.96
C ILE A 109 -7.65 26.99 -32.13
N ILE A 110 -7.71 26.25 -31.03
CA ILE A 110 -8.18 24.87 -31.01
C ILE A 110 -9.65 24.88 -30.61
N THR A 111 -10.52 24.34 -31.47
CA THR A 111 -11.96 24.25 -31.23
C THR A 111 -12.35 22.80 -31.03
N ILE A 112 -13.02 22.50 -29.92
CA ILE A 112 -13.64 21.20 -29.66
C ILE A 112 -15.15 21.37 -29.79
N ASP A 113 -15.76 20.61 -30.67
CA ASP A 113 -17.20 20.55 -30.84
C ASP A 113 -17.70 19.23 -30.24
N ILE A 114 -18.44 19.30 -29.12
CA ILE A 114 -18.98 18.15 -28.39
C ILE A 114 -20.48 18.03 -28.67
N ASN A 115 -20.92 16.88 -29.16
CA ASN A 115 -22.33 16.62 -29.44
C ASN A 115 -23.11 16.31 -28.14
N THR A 116 -23.54 17.36 -27.45
CA THR A 116 -24.17 17.26 -26.12
C THR A 116 -25.70 17.35 -26.14
N MET A 117 -26.32 17.61 -27.29
CA MET A 117 -27.77 17.88 -27.43
C MET A 117 -28.31 18.88 -26.39
N THR A 118 -27.59 19.99 -26.20
CA THR A 118 -27.84 20.98 -25.12
C THR A 118 -28.74 22.12 -25.57
N GLU A 119 -29.50 22.67 -24.62
CA GLU A 119 -30.19 23.94 -24.81
C GLU A 119 -29.16 25.09 -24.93
N PRO A 120 -29.45 26.15 -25.72
CA PRO A 120 -28.54 27.29 -25.86
C PRO A 120 -28.25 27.95 -24.51
N PHE A 121 -26.97 28.16 -24.20
CA PHE A 121 -26.52 28.87 -23.01
C PHE A 121 -25.52 29.98 -23.36
N GLU A 122 -25.41 30.99 -22.49
CA GLU A 122 -24.50 32.12 -22.67
C GLU A 122 -23.04 31.69 -22.72
N THR A 123 -22.24 32.37 -23.54
CA THR A 123 -20.81 32.06 -23.68
C THR A 123 -20.06 32.37 -22.39
N ILE A 124 -19.42 31.36 -21.82
CA ILE A 124 -18.56 31.47 -20.65
C ILE A 124 -17.13 31.67 -21.16
N VAL A 125 -16.43 32.69 -20.68
CA VAL A 125 -15.04 32.99 -21.05
C VAL A 125 -14.16 32.89 -19.81
N LEU A 126 -13.13 32.05 -19.89
CA LEU A 126 -12.12 31.81 -18.86
C LEU A 126 -10.84 32.52 -19.30
N SER A 127 -10.49 33.61 -18.63
CA SER A 127 -9.27 34.39 -18.88
C SER A 127 -8.72 34.96 -17.58
N LYS A 128 -7.41 35.24 -17.53
CA LYS A 128 -6.76 35.87 -16.38
C LYS A 128 -7.47 37.15 -15.94
N GLY A 129 -7.82 37.27 -14.67
CA GLY A 129 -8.48 38.45 -14.09
C GLY A 129 -9.98 38.66 -14.41
N LYS A 130 -10.70 37.67 -14.98
CA LYS A 130 -12.17 37.67 -15.03
C LYS A 130 -12.74 36.66 -14.03
N GLU A 131 -13.52 37.16 -13.07
CA GLU A 131 -14.36 36.32 -12.21
C GLU A 131 -15.42 35.63 -13.07
N THR A 132 -15.55 34.31 -12.91
CA THR A 132 -16.65 33.53 -13.48
C THR A 132 -17.97 34.14 -13.00
N PRO A 133 -18.95 34.42 -13.87
CA PRO A 133 -20.24 34.93 -13.43
C PRO A 133 -20.85 33.94 -12.44
N GLU A 134 -21.18 34.46 -11.26
CA GLU A 134 -21.82 33.76 -10.15
C GLU A 134 -23.09 33.07 -10.67
N ILE A 135 -23.07 31.74 -10.71
CA ILE A 135 -24.22 30.95 -11.17
C ILE A 135 -25.22 30.95 -10.02
N GLU A 136 -26.27 31.78 -10.15
CA GLU A 136 -27.52 31.60 -9.44
C GLU A 136 -28.07 30.20 -9.78
N GLU A 137 -27.94 29.26 -8.86
CA GLU A 137 -28.66 28.00 -8.92
C GLU A 137 -30.16 28.29 -8.89
N LYS A 138 -30.81 28.13 -10.04
CA LYS A 138 -32.26 27.99 -10.12
C LYS A 138 -32.67 26.80 -9.25
N LYS A 139 -33.23 27.10 -8.08
CA LYS A 139 -33.93 26.15 -7.22
C LYS A 139 -34.97 25.41 -8.05
N GLU A 140 -34.70 24.15 -8.36
CA GLU A 140 -35.78 23.17 -8.48
C GLU A 140 -36.54 23.19 -7.16
N GLU A 141 -37.87 23.29 -7.23
CA GLU A 141 -38.76 23.22 -6.08
C GLU A 141 -38.67 21.84 -5.41
N LYS A 142 -37.59 21.61 -4.65
CA LYS A 142 -37.64 20.74 -3.49
C LYS A 142 -38.45 21.48 -2.44
N LYS A 143 -39.57 20.88 -2.03
CA LYS A 143 -40.26 21.24 -0.78
C LYS A 143 -39.20 21.50 0.28
N GLU A 144 -39.13 22.75 0.77
CA GLU A 144 -38.15 23.17 1.77
C GLU A 144 -38.37 22.38 3.06
N GLU A 145 -37.64 21.28 3.25
CA GLU A 145 -37.21 20.90 4.58
C GLU A 145 -36.11 21.87 4.98
N LYS A 146 -36.48 22.89 5.76
CA LYS A 146 -35.56 23.84 6.39
C LYS A 146 -34.42 23.06 7.06
N THR A 147 -33.24 23.06 6.45
CA THR A 147 -32.04 22.57 7.12
C THR A 147 -31.64 23.63 8.15
N TYR A 148 -32.07 23.43 9.38
CA TYR A 148 -31.74 24.30 10.50
C TYR A 148 -30.23 24.16 10.78
N THR A 149 -29.45 25.20 10.52
CA THR A 149 -28.07 25.24 11.01
C THR A 149 -28.13 25.85 12.40
N PRO A 150 -27.91 25.08 13.48
CA PRO A 150 -28.04 25.64 14.81
C PRO A 150 -26.98 26.73 15.02
N LEU A 151 -27.37 27.81 15.70
CA LEU A 151 -26.46 28.91 16.01
C LEU A 151 -25.30 28.39 16.85
N ARG A 152 -24.03 28.62 16.44
CA ARG A 152 -22.85 28.33 17.29
C ARG A 152 -22.70 29.38 18.38
N THR A 153 -23.65 29.39 19.31
CA THR A 153 -23.70 30.33 20.43
C THR A 153 -23.12 29.70 21.70
N LYS A 154 -22.50 30.55 22.51
CA LYS A 154 -21.96 30.18 23.82
C LYS A 154 -22.95 30.59 24.89
N LEU A 155 -23.24 29.68 25.81
CA LEU A 155 -24.18 29.87 26.89
C LEU A 155 -23.46 29.80 28.24
N SER A 156 -23.98 30.56 29.20
CA SER A 156 -23.65 30.43 30.62
C SER A 156 -24.92 30.07 31.37
N LEU A 157 -24.88 28.98 32.15
CA LEU A 157 -26.02 28.48 32.95
C LEU A 157 -25.55 28.22 34.37
N ASN A 158 -26.41 28.55 35.32
CA ASN A 158 -26.22 28.16 36.71
C ASN A 158 -27.52 27.60 37.27
N TYR A 159 -27.58 26.30 37.45
CA TYR A 159 -28.70 25.57 38.01
C TYR A 159 -28.25 24.74 39.19
N GLU A 160 -28.95 24.88 40.30
CA GLU A 160 -28.77 24.06 41.49
C GLU A 160 -30.02 23.21 41.69
N ASN A 161 -29.84 21.89 41.71
CA ASN A 161 -30.92 20.93 41.95
C ASN A 161 -32.14 21.09 41.01
N ALA A 162 -31.90 21.46 39.75
CA ALA A 162 -32.96 21.62 38.75
C ALA A 162 -33.33 20.30 38.09
N SER A 163 -34.57 20.17 37.61
CA SER A 163 -34.97 19.04 36.75
C SER A 163 -34.15 19.06 35.47
N ILE A 164 -33.64 17.90 35.06
CA ILE A 164 -32.92 17.74 33.79
C ILE A 164 -33.76 18.24 32.60
N GLU A 165 -35.08 18.03 32.65
CA GLU A 165 -35.99 18.48 31.61
C GLU A 165 -36.00 20.00 31.47
N THR A 166 -35.97 20.72 32.59
CA THR A 166 -35.91 22.18 32.61
C THR A 166 -34.60 22.69 32.04
N ALA A 167 -33.48 22.06 32.42
CA ALA A 167 -32.17 22.41 31.89
C ALA A 167 -32.07 22.17 30.37
N LEU A 168 -32.60 21.05 29.88
CA LEU A 168 -32.63 20.70 28.46
C LEU A 168 -33.52 21.65 27.64
N ARG A 169 -34.70 22.02 28.18
CA ARG A 169 -35.59 23.01 27.56
C ARG A 169 -34.93 24.37 27.44
N ALA A 170 -34.24 24.83 28.49
CA ALA A 170 -33.52 26.10 28.48
C ALA A 170 -32.39 26.12 27.42
N ILE A 171 -31.66 25.00 27.27
CA ILE A 171 -30.63 24.87 26.23
C ILE A 171 -31.24 24.89 24.84
N ALA A 172 -32.34 24.17 24.61
CA ALA A 172 -33.03 24.15 23.33
C ALA A 172 -33.61 25.52 22.93
N GLU A 173 -34.21 26.23 23.90
CA GLU A 173 -34.72 27.58 23.72
C GLU A 173 -33.60 28.56 23.36
N TYR A 174 -32.44 28.45 24.04
CA TYR A 174 -31.26 29.25 23.72
C TYR A 174 -30.64 28.92 22.35
N ALA A 175 -30.65 27.64 21.96
CA ALA A 175 -30.18 27.17 20.64
C ALA A 175 -31.18 27.50 19.52
N GLY A 176 -32.40 27.92 19.86
CA GLY A 176 -33.49 28.16 18.92
C GLY A 176 -34.03 26.89 18.27
N MET A 177 -33.86 25.71 18.88
CA MET A 177 -34.29 24.42 18.34
C MET A 177 -35.49 23.87 19.10
N ASN A 178 -36.32 23.07 18.43
CA ASN A 178 -37.37 22.31 19.12
C ASN A 178 -36.73 21.12 19.85
N ILE A 179 -37.30 20.71 20.98
CA ILE A 179 -36.80 19.55 21.75
C ILE A 179 -37.91 18.57 22.08
N ILE A 180 -37.65 17.27 21.88
CA ILE A 180 -38.47 16.15 22.32
C ILE A 180 -37.67 15.37 23.35
N ILE A 181 -38.22 15.24 24.57
CA ILE A 181 -37.58 14.54 25.68
C ILE A 181 -38.35 13.24 25.90
N GLY A 182 -37.66 12.10 25.80
CA GLY A 182 -38.25 10.77 26.03
C GLY A 182 -38.54 10.51 27.52
N ASP A 183 -39.53 9.66 27.79
CA ASP A 183 -40.02 9.36 29.15
C ASP A 183 -38.96 8.82 30.12
N ALA A 184 -37.88 8.25 29.58
CA ALA A 184 -36.76 7.71 30.34
C ALA A 184 -35.84 8.80 30.94
N VAL A 185 -35.95 10.05 30.49
CA VAL A 185 -35.08 11.15 30.89
C VAL A 185 -35.63 11.82 32.15
N LYS A 186 -35.22 11.32 33.32
CA LYS A 186 -35.68 11.82 34.63
C LYS A 186 -34.52 12.00 35.59
N GLY A 187 -34.59 13.03 36.41
CA GLY A 187 -33.64 13.25 37.50
C GLY A 187 -33.28 14.72 37.69
N LEU A 188 -32.50 14.96 38.75
CA LEU A 188 -32.00 16.28 39.10
C LEU A 188 -30.56 16.45 38.63
N VAL A 189 -30.23 17.65 38.19
CA VAL A 189 -28.90 18.04 37.75
C VAL A 189 -28.53 19.38 38.39
N THR A 190 -27.29 19.45 38.88
CA THR A 190 -26.66 20.69 39.31
C THR A 190 -25.57 21.00 38.30
N VAL A 191 -25.67 22.14 37.62
CA VAL A 191 -24.82 22.52 36.50
C VAL A 191 -24.41 23.98 36.64
N LYS A 192 -23.11 24.23 36.59
CA LYS A 192 -22.55 25.57 36.43
C LYS A 192 -21.65 25.57 35.19
N LEU A 193 -22.10 26.24 34.15
CA LEU A 193 -21.40 26.39 32.87
C LEU A 193 -21.17 27.87 32.64
N ASP A 194 -19.96 28.21 32.17
CA ASP A 194 -19.63 29.57 31.79
C ASP A 194 -18.99 29.58 30.41
N ASN A 195 -19.62 30.31 29.48
CA ASN A 195 -19.13 30.51 28.12
C ASN A 195 -18.88 29.21 27.34
N VAL A 196 -19.79 28.24 27.45
CA VAL A 196 -19.69 26.91 26.84
C VAL A 196 -20.60 26.83 25.61
N TYR A 197 -20.17 26.18 24.53
CA TYR A 197 -21.06 25.95 23.38
C TYR A 197 -22.26 25.09 23.79
N TRP A 198 -23.45 25.41 23.27
CA TRP A 198 -24.68 24.72 23.67
C TRP A 198 -24.66 23.22 23.34
N GLU A 199 -24.02 22.81 22.25
CA GLU A 199 -23.83 21.39 21.88
C GLU A 199 -22.98 20.65 22.90
N ASP A 200 -21.91 21.29 23.37
CA ASP A 200 -21.02 20.74 24.38
C ASP A 200 -21.71 20.68 25.74
N ALA A 201 -22.45 21.73 26.11
CA ALA A 201 -23.27 21.77 27.32
C ALA A 201 -24.33 20.66 27.34
N LEU A 202 -25.07 20.50 26.23
CA LEU A 202 -26.06 19.45 26.04
C LEU A 202 -25.42 18.06 26.17
N ARG A 203 -24.32 17.82 25.45
CA ARG A 203 -23.58 16.55 25.48
C ARG A 203 -23.09 16.21 26.89
N LEU A 204 -22.50 17.16 27.61
CA LEU A 204 -21.96 16.94 28.96
C LEU A 204 -23.06 16.59 29.98
N ILE A 205 -24.21 17.27 29.93
CA ILE A 205 -25.34 17.01 30.82
C ILE A 205 -25.91 15.61 30.56
N LEU A 206 -26.06 15.23 29.29
CA LEU A 206 -26.60 13.93 28.90
C LEU A 206 -25.63 12.78 29.21
N GLN A 207 -24.34 12.97 28.93
CA GLN A 207 -23.29 11.96 29.18
C GLN A 207 -23.16 11.61 30.67
N THR A 208 -23.36 12.59 31.56
CA THR A 208 -23.31 12.36 33.02
C THR A 208 -24.39 11.40 33.52
N LYS A 209 -25.51 11.28 32.79
CA LYS A 209 -26.65 10.43 33.14
C LYS A 209 -26.85 9.24 32.18
N GLY A 210 -25.98 9.08 31.18
CA GLY A 210 -26.07 8.00 30.19
C GLY A 210 -27.17 8.19 29.14
N TYR A 211 -27.61 9.42 28.92
CA TYR A 211 -28.56 9.77 27.86
C TYR A 211 -27.82 10.15 26.57
N ALA A 212 -28.52 10.02 25.44
CA ALA A 212 -28.06 10.42 24.12
C ALA A 212 -29.03 11.42 23.51
N TYR A 213 -28.58 12.10 22.45
CA TYR A 213 -29.44 12.94 21.63
C TYR A 213 -29.19 12.70 20.15
N VAL A 214 -30.23 12.90 19.35
CA VAL A 214 -30.19 12.87 17.89
C VAL A 214 -30.79 14.18 17.40
N ILE A 215 -30.10 14.83 16.45
CA ILE A 215 -30.61 16.04 15.80
C ILE A 215 -31.19 15.63 14.45
N GLU A 216 -32.49 15.89 14.27
CA GLU A 216 -33.21 15.66 13.02
C GLU A 216 -33.79 17.00 12.55
N GLY A 217 -33.08 17.66 11.64
CA GLY A 217 -33.45 18.99 11.14
C GLY A 217 -33.48 20.04 12.26
N ASN A 218 -34.68 20.56 12.58
CA ASN A 218 -34.89 21.56 13.64
C ASN A 218 -35.32 20.97 14.99
N VAL A 219 -35.25 19.65 15.16
CA VAL A 219 -35.70 18.97 16.37
C VAL A 219 -34.53 18.21 17.00
N ILE A 220 -34.29 18.48 18.29
CA ILE A 220 -33.39 17.71 19.14
C ILE A 220 -34.23 16.66 19.85
N ARG A 221 -33.94 15.38 19.63
CA ARG A 221 -34.59 14.29 20.36
C ARG A 221 -33.63 13.73 21.40
N VAL A 222 -34.06 13.69 22.65
CA VAL A 222 -33.25 13.25 23.80
C VAL A 222 -33.89 12.01 24.41
N GLY A 223 -33.09 11.00 24.71
CA GLY A 223 -33.54 9.70 25.20
C GLY A 223 -32.40 8.87 25.78
N SER A 224 -32.69 7.64 26.22
CA SER A 224 -31.62 6.72 26.63
C SER A 224 -30.95 6.12 25.39
N GLY A 225 -29.65 5.81 25.48
CA GLY A 225 -28.93 5.17 24.37
C GLY A 225 -29.60 3.85 23.92
N LYS A 226 -30.16 3.09 24.87
CA LYS A 226 -30.87 1.83 24.60
C LYS A 226 -32.14 2.02 23.80
N ASP A 227 -32.88 3.09 24.05
CA ASP A 227 -34.13 3.37 23.33
C ASP A 227 -33.84 3.73 21.88
N PHE A 228 -32.81 4.55 21.63
CA PHE A 228 -32.38 4.89 20.27
C PHE A 228 -31.81 3.69 19.51
N GLU A 229 -31.06 2.81 20.19
CA GLU A 229 -30.58 1.56 19.60
C GLU A 229 -31.75 0.66 19.21
N ALA A 230 -32.70 0.43 20.12
CA ALA A 230 -33.88 -0.40 19.85
C ALA A 230 -34.75 0.17 18.71
N GLU A 231 -34.92 1.49 18.67
CA GLU A 231 -35.64 2.16 17.61
C GLU A 231 -34.91 2.05 16.26
N ARG A 232 -33.59 2.30 16.23
CA ARG A 232 -32.78 2.11 15.02
C ARG A 232 -32.84 0.67 14.53
N GLU A 233 -32.74 -0.31 15.43
CA GLU A 233 -32.92 -1.71 15.08
C GLU A 233 -34.32 -1.99 14.51
N SER A 234 -35.36 -1.41 15.09
CA SER A 234 -36.73 -1.56 14.58
C SER A 234 -36.93 -0.94 13.20
N TYR A 235 -36.32 0.22 12.93
CA TYR A 235 -36.33 0.84 11.61
C TYR A 235 -35.55 0.00 10.60
N GLU A 236 -34.38 -0.50 10.98
CA GLU A 236 -33.58 -1.41 10.15
C GLU A 236 -34.35 -2.71 9.86
N MET A 237 -35.15 -3.20 10.81
CA MET A 237 -36.05 -4.35 10.61
C MET A 237 -37.27 -4.02 9.76
N ALA A 238 -37.78 -2.79 9.79
CA ALA A 238 -38.93 -2.36 8.97
C ALA A 238 -38.53 -1.95 7.55
N ALA A 239 -37.26 -1.61 7.33
CA ALA A 239 -36.75 -1.15 6.05
C ALA A 239 -36.78 -2.27 4.99
N PRO A 240 -37.02 -1.92 3.71
CA PRO A 240 -36.95 -2.87 2.61
C PRO A 240 -35.52 -3.33 2.37
N LEU A 241 -35.35 -4.64 2.15
CA LEU A 241 -34.07 -5.23 1.79
C LEU A 241 -33.80 -4.99 0.30
N VAL A 242 -32.63 -4.46 -0.01
CA VAL A 242 -32.13 -4.28 -1.37
C VAL A 242 -31.07 -5.34 -1.64
N GLN A 243 -31.13 -5.95 -2.82
CA GLN A 243 -30.12 -6.91 -3.27
C GLN A 243 -29.25 -6.26 -4.34
N LYS A 244 -27.93 -6.34 -4.17
CA LYS A 244 -26.95 -5.82 -5.13
C LYS A 244 -25.87 -6.87 -5.39
N VAL A 245 -25.48 -6.98 -6.65
CA VAL A 245 -24.35 -7.79 -7.08
C VAL A 245 -23.15 -6.88 -7.25
N ILE A 246 -22.08 -7.18 -6.51
CA ILE A 246 -20.83 -6.42 -6.53
C ILE A 246 -19.75 -7.35 -7.10
N LYS A 247 -19.28 -7.04 -8.30
CA LYS A 247 -18.18 -7.77 -8.94
C LYS A 247 -16.85 -7.23 -8.41
N LEU A 248 -15.94 -8.14 -8.03
CA LEU A 248 -14.59 -7.80 -7.58
C LEU A 248 -13.59 -8.03 -8.72
N GLU A 249 -12.62 -7.13 -8.84
CA GLU A 249 -11.61 -7.14 -9.91
C GLU A 249 -10.28 -7.74 -9.46
N PHE A 250 -9.82 -7.37 -8.26
CA PHE A 250 -8.50 -7.74 -7.73
C PHE A 250 -8.60 -8.70 -6.54
N ALA A 251 -9.52 -8.43 -5.62
CA ALA A 251 -9.67 -9.20 -4.39
C ALA A 251 -10.52 -10.47 -4.61
N TYR A 252 -10.22 -11.52 -3.83
CA TYR A 252 -11.04 -12.73 -3.82
C TYR A 252 -12.31 -12.54 -2.97
N CYS A 253 -13.45 -12.91 -3.55
CA CYS A 253 -14.75 -12.83 -2.90
C CYS A 253 -14.82 -13.55 -1.54
N ASP A 254 -14.11 -14.68 -1.38
CA ASP A 254 -14.06 -15.43 -0.12
C ASP A 254 -13.45 -14.61 1.05
N ASP A 255 -12.44 -13.77 0.77
CA ASP A 255 -11.76 -12.99 1.80
C ASP A 255 -12.51 -11.70 2.13
N VAL A 256 -13.02 -11.02 1.11
CA VAL A 256 -13.85 -9.82 1.28
C VAL A 256 -15.15 -10.16 2.02
N ALA A 257 -15.78 -11.30 1.72
CA ALA A 257 -17.00 -11.73 2.39
C ALA A 257 -16.82 -11.97 3.89
N LYS A 258 -15.66 -12.47 4.34
CA LYS A 258 -15.37 -12.64 5.78
C LYS A 258 -15.37 -11.30 6.52
N ILE A 259 -14.86 -10.25 5.88
CA ILE A 259 -14.79 -8.90 6.46
C ILE A 259 -16.18 -8.27 6.49
N ILE A 260 -16.95 -8.37 5.41
CA ILE A 260 -18.28 -7.76 5.30
C ILE A 260 -19.30 -8.41 6.23
N LYS A 261 -19.17 -9.70 6.57
CA LYS A 261 -20.11 -10.40 7.47
C LYS A 261 -20.32 -9.69 8.81
N GLY A 262 -19.31 -8.99 9.33
CA GLY A 262 -19.43 -8.21 10.57
C GLY A 262 -20.17 -6.87 10.42
N LEU A 263 -20.35 -6.39 9.19
CA LEU A 263 -20.99 -5.11 8.88
C LEU A 263 -22.47 -5.25 8.48
N LEU A 264 -22.94 -6.47 8.22
CA LEU A 264 -24.32 -6.76 7.82
C LEU A 264 -25.32 -6.48 8.94
N SER A 265 -26.54 -6.12 8.58
CA SER A 265 -27.65 -6.05 9.54
C SER A 265 -28.08 -7.45 10.01
N LYS A 266 -28.90 -7.54 11.06
CA LYS A 266 -29.46 -8.81 11.56
C LYS A 266 -30.23 -9.60 10.48
N ARG A 267 -30.76 -8.91 9.47
CA ARG A 267 -31.51 -9.50 8.34
C ARG A 267 -30.66 -9.63 7.07
N GLY A 268 -29.44 -9.11 7.09
CA GLY A 268 -28.54 -9.09 5.95
C GLY A 268 -28.00 -10.47 5.62
N THR A 269 -27.94 -10.80 4.33
CA THR A 269 -27.33 -12.04 3.84
C THR A 269 -26.29 -11.73 2.78
N ILE A 270 -25.23 -12.54 2.75
CA ILE A 270 -24.17 -12.46 1.75
C ILE A 270 -23.97 -13.82 1.12
N ASP A 271 -24.13 -13.88 -0.20
CA ASP A 271 -23.86 -15.05 -1.02
C ASP A 271 -22.67 -14.77 -1.94
N ILE A 272 -21.90 -15.81 -2.24
CA ILE A 272 -20.67 -15.71 -3.01
C ILE A 272 -20.83 -16.51 -4.31
N ASP A 273 -20.69 -15.86 -5.46
CA ASP A 273 -20.54 -16.54 -6.74
C ASP A 273 -19.06 -16.61 -7.12
N LYS A 274 -18.44 -17.77 -6.86
CA LYS A 274 -17.03 -18.03 -7.16
C LYS A 274 -16.73 -18.03 -8.65
N ARG A 275 -17.70 -18.37 -9.50
CA ARG A 275 -17.49 -18.46 -10.95
C ARG A 275 -17.28 -17.07 -11.57
N THR A 276 -17.93 -16.05 -11.02
CA THR A 276 -17.87 -14.67 -11.51
C THR A 276 -17.10 -13.72 -10.60
N ASN A 277 -16.48 -14.24 -9.53
CA ASN A 277 -15.84 -13.48 -8.45
C ASN A 277 -16.72 -12.30 -7.98
N SER A 278 -17.99 -12.59 -7.68
CA SER A 278 -18.99 -11.58 -7.33
C SER A 278 -19.63 -11.87 -5.98
N LEU A 279 -19.89 -10.81 -5.23
CA LEU A 279 -20.61 -10.81 -3.96
C LEU A 279 -22.06 -10.41 -4.20
N ILE A 280 -22.99 -11.25 -3.77
CA ILE A 280 -24.42 -10.98 -3.80
C ILE A 280 -24.80 -10.60 -2.38
N VAL A 281 -24.95 -9.30 -2.14
CA VAL A 281 -25.29 -8.76 -0.82
C VAL A 281 -26.76 -8.37 -0.81
N LYS A 282 -27.48 -8.79 0.23
CA LYS A 282 -28.86 -8.39 0.48
C LYS A 282 -28.92 -7.73 1.84
N ASP A 283 -29.15 -6.42 1.87
CA ASP A 283 -29.22 -5.65 3.12
C ASP A 283 -30.04 -4.36 2.95
N VAL A 284 -30.20 -3.60 4.02
CA VAL A 284 -30.83 -2.27 4.03
C VAL A 284 -29.98 -1.27 3.23
N ASP A 285 -30.60 -0.33 2.52
CA ASP A 285 -29.92 0.64 1.65
C ASP A 285 -28.80 1.43 2.36
N THR A 286 -29.00 1.82 3.62
CA THR A 286 -28.00 2.53 4.43
C THR A 286 -26.73 1.69 4.61
N LYS A 287 -26.88 0.40 4.92
CA LYS A 287 -25.76 -0.53 5.08
C LYS A 287 -25.13 -0.90 3.75
N MET A 288 -25.94 -0.99 2.69
CA MET A 288 -25.45 -1.25 1.34
C MET A 288 -24.43 -0.20 0.88
N LYS A 289 -24.68 1.09 1.16
CA LYS A 289 -23.75 2.18 0.83
C LYS A 289 -22.42 2.10 1.61
N GLU A 290 -22.49 1.74 2.89
CA GLU A 290 -21.30 1.48 3.72
C GLU A 290 -20.48 0.31 3.15
N ILE A 291 -21.16 -0.79 2.81
CA ILE A 291 -20.53 -1.99 2.22
C ILE A 291 -19.88 -1.67 0.87
N GLU A 292 -20.56 -0.95 -0.01
CA GLU A 292 -20.01 -0.58 -1.31
C GLU A 292 -18.76 0.30 -1.17
N SER A 293 -18.78 1.27 -0.25
CA SER A 293 -17.63 2.13 0.03
C SER A 293 -16.45 1.32 0.56
N LEU A 294 -16.71 0.36 1.46
CA LEU A 294 -15.68 -0.52 2.00
C LEU A 294 -15.11 -1.45 0.92
N VAL A 295 -15.97 -2.05 0.08
CA VAL A 295 -15.53 -2.93 -1.01
C VAL A 295 -14.61 -2.19 -1.98
N ARG A 296 -14.92 -0.95 -2.34
CA ARG A 296 -14.04 -0.14 -3.21
C ARG A 296 -12.64 0.09 -2.63
N ILE A 297 -12.53 0.20 -1.31
CA ILE A 297 -11.24 0.38 -0.63
C ILE A 297 -10.48 -0.95 -0.56
N LEU A 298 -11.18 -2.06 -0.36
CA LEU A 298 -10.58 -3.40 -0.26
C LEU A 298 -10.17 -3.97 -1.62
N ASP A 299 -10.94 -3.68 -2.68
CA ASP A 299 -10.68 -4.17 -4.03
C ASP A 299 -9.65 -3.29 -4.76
N THR A 300 -8.44 -3.27 -4.22
CA THR A 300 -7.30 -2.53 -4.79
C THR A 300 -6.25 -3.51 -5.31
N LYS A 301 -5.50 -3.08 -6.33
CA LYS A 301 -4.44 -3.91 -6.93
C LYS A 301 -3.39 -4.25 -5.88
N THR A 302 -3.15 -5.53 -5.68
CA THR A 302 -2.11 -6.01 -4.77
C THR A 302 -0.74 -5.93 -5.44
N PRO A 303 0.26 -5.25 -4.84
CA PRO A 303 1.62 -5.22 -5.39
C PRO A 303 2.27 -6.60 -5.38
N GLN A 304 3.18 -6.84 -6.32
CA GLN A 304 3.92 -8.09 -6.44
C GLN A 304 5.38 -7.92 -6.03
N VAL A 305 5.97 -8.98 -5.51
CA VAL A 305 7.37 -9.06 -5.10
C VAL A 305 8.05 -10.23 -5.79
N SER A 306 9.14 -9.97 -6.48
CA SER A 306 10.07 -10.96 -7.01
C SER A 306 11.18 -11.20 -5.99
N ILE A 307 11.35 -12.43 -5.52
CA ILE A 307 12.45 -12.84 -4.66
C ILE A 307 13.45 -13.65 -5.46
N GLU A 308 14.70 -13.23 -5.46
CA GLU A 308 15.84 -13.98 -6.00
C GLU A 308 16.73 -14.42 -4.85
N ALA A 309 17.02 -15.72 -4.75
CA ALA A 309 18.02 -16.23 -3.84
C ALA A 309 19.23 -16.76 -4.61
N ARG A 310 20.43 -16.61 -4.02
CA ARG A 310 21.68 -17.15 -4.54
C ARG A 310 22.37 -17.93 -3.43
N ILE A 311 22.65 -19.19 -3.71
CA ILE A 311 23.29 -20.12 -2.78
C ILE A 311 24.70 -20.37 -3.29
N ILE A 312 25.68 -20.08 -2.45
CA ILE A 312 27.08 -20.06 -2.82
C ILE A 312 27.87 -20.98 -1.87
N ASP A 313 28.59 -21.95 -2.41
CA ASP A 313 29.59 -22.75 -1.70
C ASP A 313 30.95 -22.03 -1.81
N ALA A 314 31.59 -21.70 -0.69
CA ALA A 314 32.88 -21.03 -0.65
C ALA A 314 33.83 -21.69 0.36
N ASP A 315 35.14 -21.61 0.09
CA ASP A 315 36.14 -22.00 1.08
C ASP A 315 36.08 -21.04 2.28
N LYS A 316 36.22 -21.56 3.50
CA LYS A 316 36.14 -20.77 4.75
C LYS A 316 37.05 -19.53 4.80
N SER A 317 38.24 -19.58 4.21
CA SER A 317 39.13 -18.41 4.14
C SER A 317 38.52 -17.27 3.32
N VAL A 318 37.85 -17.61 2.23
CA VAL A 318 37.20 -16.69 1.30
C VAL A 318 35.87 -16.19 1.87
N ALA A 319 35.12 -17.07 2.54
CA ALA A 319 33.90 -16.70 3.26
C ALA A 319 34.20 -15.71 4.40
N ASN A 320 35.29 -15.92 5.15
CA ASN A 320 35.75 -14.96 6.16
C ASN A 320 36.16 -13.62 5.54
N ASP A 321 36.91 -13.61 4.45
CA ASP A 321 37.28 -12.37 3.74
C ASP A 321 36.04 -11.61 3.27
N LEU A 322 35.03 -12.32 2.74
CA LEU A 322 33.74 -11.74 2.35
C LEU A 322 32.99 -11.18 3.56
N ALA A 323 32.89 -11.91 4.67
CA ALA A 323 32.22 -11.46 5.89
C ALA A 323 32.87 -10.18 6.45
N ILE A 324 34.21 -10.11 6.45
CA ILE A 324 34.97 -8.93 6.89
C ILE A 324 34.75 -7.75 5.94
N GLN A 325 34.74 -7.97 4.62
CA GLN A 325 34.44 -6.91 3.64
C GLN A 325 33.01 -6.37 3.80
N LEU A 326 32.03 -7.25 4.01
CA LEU A 326 30.64 -6.87 4.25
C LEU A 326 30.48 -6.08 5.56
N GLY A 327 31.17 -6.48 6.63
CA GLY A 327 31.16 -5.81 7.93
C GLY A 327 31.85 -4.46 7.99
N THR A 328 32.76 -4.16 7.05
CA THR A 328 33.59 -2.93 7.08
C THR A 328 33.18 -1.87 6.06
N ASN A 329 32.68 -2.25 4.88
CA ASN A 329 32.50 -1.30 3.77
C ASN A 329 31.07 -1.14 3.23
N TYR A 330 30.11 -2.02 3.59
CA TYR A 330 28.83 -2.10 2.87
C TYR A 330 27.57 -2.15 3.76
N MET A 331 27.72 -2.20 5.08
CA MET A 331 26.62 -2.21 6.04
C MET A 331 26.36 -0.79 6.57
N THR A 332 25.17 -0.23 6.32
CA THR A 332 24.70 0.94 7.10
C THR A 332 23.99 0.41 8.35
N GLN A 333 24.54 0.69 9.53
CA GLN A 333 23.85 0.39 10.79
C GLN A 333 22.47 1.08 10.82
N PRO A 334 21.35 0.35 11.03
CA PRO A 334 20.10 0.99 11.42
C PRO A 334 20.31 1.63 12.81
N GLN A 335 19.82 2.86 13.01
CA GLN A 335 20.04 3.68 14.23
C GLN A 335 19.37 3.16 15.52
N TRP A 336 19.18 1.85 15.66
CA TRP A 336 18.86 1.25 16.96
C TRP A 336 20.16 0.94 17.70
N ASN A 337 20.70 1.98 18.36
CA ASN A 337 21.81 1.83 19.30
C ASN A 337 21.34 1.10 20.56
N ILE A 338 21.47 -0.23 20.60
CA ILE A 338 21.64 -0.94 21.87
C ILE A 338 23.13 -0.91 22.17
N GLY A 339 23.50 -0.05 23.12
CA GLY A 339 24.89 0.24 23.47
C GLY A 339 25.68 -1.01 23.86
N GLY A 340 26.71 -1.28 23.06
CA GLY A 340 27.84 -2.15 23.39
C GLY A 340 29.05 -1.60 22.65
N GLN A 341 29.79 -0.71 23.29
CA GLN A 341 30.98 -0.07 22.75
C GLN A 341 32.06 -1.14 22.50
N VAL A 342 32.37 -1.44 21.24
CA VAL A 342 33.54 -2.25 20.88
C VAL A 342 34.77 -1.33 20.94
N GLY A 343 35.47 -1.38 22.06
CA GLY A 343 36.78 -0.75 22.20
C GLY A 343 37.80 -1.37 21.25
N ASN A 344 38.73 -0.56 20.75
CA ASN A 344 39.94 -1.01 20.04
C ASN A 344 40.58 -2.20 20.77
N ALA A 345 40.58 -3.38 20.17
CA ALA A 345 41.38 -4.50 20.63
C ALA A 345 42.85 -4.27 20.23
N PRO A 346 43.82 -4.32 21.16
CA PRO A 346 45.22 -4.27 20.82
C PRO A 346 45.63 -5.57 20.12
N SER A 347 46.51 -5.42 19.14
CA SER A 347 47.10 -6.49 18.32
C SER A 347 47.66 -7.64 19.16
N GLY A 348 47.18 -8.87 18.91
CA GLY A 348 47.86 -10.10 19.35
C GLY A 348 46.99 -11.05 20.18
N GLY A 349 46.01 -11.70 19.56
CA GLY A 349 45.29 -12.85 20.12
C GLY A 349 44.45 -13.55 19.06
N PRO A 350 44.26 -14.88 19.09
CA PRO A 350 43.49 -15.59 18.09
C PRO A 350 42.01 -15.30 18.28
N VAL A 351 41.40 -14.64 17.30
CA VAL A 351 39.95 -14.37 17.23
C VAL A 351 39.25 -15.67 16.84
N GLY A 352 38.99 -16.52 17.83
CA GLY A 352 38.12 -17.69 17.70
C GLY A 352 36.70 -17.34 18.11
N GLY A 353 35.89 -16.88 17.15
CA GLY A 353 34.47 -16.61 17.36
C GLY A 353 33.89 -15.77 16.22
N LEU A 354 33.04 -16.39 15.39
CA LEU A 354 32.26 -15.71 14.35
C LEU A 354 31.30 -14.70 15.00
N SER A 355 31.40 -13.43 14.62
CA SER A 355 30.38 -12.41 14.89
C SER A 355 29.56 -12.22 13.60
N LEU A 356 28.46 -12.94 13.49
CA LEU A 356 27.49 -12.75 12.40
C LEU A 356 26.55 -11.61 12.80
N THR A 357 26.73 -10.44 12.18
CA THR A 357 25.84 -9.29 12.34
C THR A 357 24.87 -9.26 11.16
N LEU A 358 23.56 -9.33 11.43
CA LEU A 358 22.50 -9.12 10.44
C LEU A 358 22.59 -7.69 9.87
N GLY A 359 22.62 -7.53 8.55
CA GLY A 359 22.60 -6.21 7.90
C GLY A 359 22.20 -6.27 6.41
N THR A 360 21.85 -5.13 5.83
CA THR A 360 21.42 -4.98 4.43
C THR A 360 22.49 -4.27 3.60
N ILE A 361 22.66 -4.67 2.33
CA ILE A 361 23.73 -4.21 1.42
C ILE A 361 23.14 -3.38 0.26
N ARG A 362 23.52 -2.10 0.13
CA ARG A 362 23.05 -1.17 -0.94
C ARG A 362 23.69 -1.37 -2.32
N ASP A 363 24.94 -1.81 -2.39
CA ASP A 363 25.77 -1.73 -3.60
C ASP A 363 26.17 -3.13 -4.11
N PHE A 364 25.16 -4.00 -4.28
CA PHE A 364 25.33 -5.40 -4.64
C PHE A 364 26.11 -5.61 -5.96
N ALA A 365 26.10 -4.64 -6.88
CA ALA A 365 26.84 -4.71 -8.15
C ALA A 365 28.37 -4.83 -7.95
N LYS A 366 28.94 -4.16 -6.94
CA LYS A 366 30.37 -4.27 -6.62
C LYS A 366 30.69 -5.61 -5.95
N LEU A 367 29.81 -6.10 -5.09
CA LEU A 367 29.91 -7.43 -4.49
C LEU A 367 29.86 -8.52 -5.56
N VAL A 368 28.94 -8.42 -6.52
CA VAL A 368 28.84 -9.33 -7.67
C VAL A 368 30.11 -9.32 -8.53
N GLY A 369 30.76 -8.15 -8.70
CA GLY A 369 32.05 -8.04 -9.38
C GLY A 369 33.16 -8.82 -8.66
N THR A 370 33.27 -8.67 -7.34
CA THR A 370 34.22 -9.42 -6.51
C THR A 370 33.92 -10.91 -6.48
N LEU A 371 32.65 -11.30 -6.34
CA LEU A 371 32.21 -12.69 -6.36
C LEU A 371 32.57 -13.36 -7.70
N LYS A 372 32.36 -12.69 -8.83
CA LYS A 372 32.78 -13.20 -10.17
C LYS A 372 34.29 -13.34 -10.31
N ALA A 373 35.08 -12.42 -9.75
CA ALA A 373 36.54 -12.53 -9.75
C ALA A 373 37.05 -13.69 -8.87
N LEU A 374 36.35 -13.98 -7.77
CA LEU A 374 36.66 -15.10 -6.87
C LEU A 374 36.20 -16.46 -7.45
N GLU A 375 35.07 -16.48 -8.16
CA GLU A 375 34.59 -17.62 -8.94
C GLU A 375 35.56 -17.99 -10.07
N SER A 376 36.12 -17.00 -10.78
CA SER A 376 37.19 -17.21 -11.79
C SER A 376 38.48 -17.82 -11.22
N ASN A 377 38.71 -17.72 -9.91
CA ASN A 377 39.87 -18.29 -9.23
C ASN A 377 39.56 -19.67 -8.61
N ASN A 378 38.43 -20.31 -8.92
CA ASN A 378 37.95 -21.58 -8.36
C ASN A 378 37.78 -21.58 -6.82
N LYS A 379 37.57 -20.41 -6.21
CA LYS A 379 37.45 -20.25 -4.75
C LYS A 379 36.01 -20.20 -4.25
N ILE A 380 35.07 -20.05 -5.17
CA ILE A 380 33.64 -19.94 -4.93
C ILE A 380 32.91 -20.72 -6.03
N HIS A 381 31.84 -21.42 -5.67
CA HIS A 381 30.96 -22.11 -6.61
C HIS A 381 29.49 -21.79 -6.32
N THR A 382 28.78 -21.23 -7.29
CA THR A 382 27.33 -21.02 -7.16
C THR A 382 26.61 -22.36 -7.26
N ILE A 383 25.93 -22.77 -6.19
CA ILE A 383 25.16 -24.02 -6.16
C ILE A 383 23.86 -23.84 -6.94
N ALA A 384 23.12 -22.74 -6.69
CA ALA A 384 21.86 -22.45 -7.37
C ALA A 384 21.37 -21.01 -7.19
N ASN A 385 20.42 -20.63 -8.06
CA ASN A 385 19.78 -19.33 -8.12
C ASN A 385 18.24 -19.44 -8.25
N PRO A 386 17.51 -19.96 -7.24
CA PRO A 386 16.06 -20.05 -7.31
C PRO A 386 15.42 -18.64 -7.30
N ARG A 387 14.37 -18.47 -8.11
CA ARG A 387 13.61 -17.21 -8.20
C ARG A 387 12.12 -17.51 -8.14
N VAL A 388 11.39 -16.70 -7.38
CA VAL A 388 9.93 -16.81 -7.23
C VAL A 388 9.30 -15.42 -7.22
N THR A 389 8.10 -15.28 -7.76
CA THR A 389 7.33 -14.03 -7.73
C THR A 389 5.98 -14.31 -7.09
N THR A 390 5.55 -13.44 -6.19
CA THR A 390 4.30 -13.60 -5.44
C THR A 390 3.65 -12.26 -5.14
N ALA A 391 2.34 -12.27 -4.88
CA ALA A 391 1.62 -11.10 -4.41
C ALA A 391 1.97 -10.79 -2.94
N ASN A 392 1.78 -9.54 -2.52
CA ASN A 392 1.95 -9.14 -1.13
C ASN A 392 1.10 -10.01 -0.18
N ASN A 393 1.69 -10.46 0.93
CA ASN A 393 1.10 -11.37 1.91
C ASN A 393 0.74 -12.78 1.41
N GLN A 394 1.15 -13.16 0.19
CA GLN A 394 0.89 -14.49 -0.36
C GLN A 394 2.16 -15.34 -0.32
N GLN A 395 2.06 -16.55 0.23
CA GLN A 395 3.16 -17.51 0.24
C GLN A 395 3.41 -18.04 -1.18
N ALA A 396 4.68 -18.16 -1.56
CA ALA A 396 5.10 -18.87 -2.74
C ALA A 396 6.25 -19.83 -2.44
N GLU A 397 6.32 -20.91 -3.22
CA GLU A 397 7.34 -21.95 -3.13
C GLU A 397 7.94 -22.20 -4.51
N VAL A 398 9.26 -22.39 -4.56
CA VAL A 398 9.96 -22.91 -5.72
C VAL A 398 10.84 -24.08 -5.30
N PHE A 399 10.71 -25.20 -6.01
CA PHE A 399 11.51 -26.41 -5.78
C PHE A 399 12.22 -26.82 -7.06
N GLY A 400 13.54 -27.01 -6.98
CA GLY A 400 14.37 -27.56 -8.04
C GLY A 400 15.16 -28.75 -7.52
N GLY A 401 14.93 -29.95 -8.06
CA GLY A 401 15.58 -31.16 -7.55
C GLY A 401 15.24 -32.43 -8.31
N LYS A 402 15.69 -33.56 -7.76
CA LYS A 402 15.42 -34.92 -8.25
C LYS A 402 14.51 -35.65 -7.27
N LYS A 403 13.65 -36.51 -7.83
CA LYS A 403 12.87 -37.49 -7.06
C LYS A 403 13.49 -38.86 -7.26
N PHE A 404 13.65 -39.61 -6.17
CA PHE A 404 14.09 -40.99 -6.22
C PHE A 404 13.21 -41.84 -5.30
N SER A 405 13.10 -43.12 -5.61
CA SER A 405 12.28 -44.06 -4.86
C SER A 405 13.15 -44.96 -4.00
N ALA A 406 12.79 -45.15 -2.74
CA ALA A 406 13.36 -46.20 -1.91
C ALA A 406 12.25 -47.10 -1.36
N THR A 407 12.51 -48.40 -1.36
CA THR A 407 11.60 -49.39 -0.77
C THR A 407 11.82 -49.42 0.73
N VAL A 408 10.83 -48.97 1.49
CA VAL A 408 10.78 -49.06 2.95
C VAL A 408 9.82 -50.15 3.38
N ILE A 409 10.03 -50.73 4.55
CA ILE A 409 9.12 -51.76 5.09
C ILE A 409 8.09 -51.04 5.97
N ASP A 410 6.79 -51.26 5.72
CA ASP A 410 5.72 -50.70 6.56
C ASP A 410 5.64 -51.36 7.95
N GLN A 411 4.80 -50.84 8.84
CA GLN A 411 4.60 -51.40 10.19
C GLN A 411 4.05 -52.85 10.20
N ARG A 412 3.62 -53.38 9.04
CA ARG A 412 3.10 -54.73 8.84
C ARG A 412 4.07 -55.64 8.08
N GLY A 413 5.28 -55.18 7.76
CA GLY A 413 6.30 -55.97 7.07
C GLY A 413 6.21 -55.94 5.53
N ASN A 414 5.34 -55.13 4.93
CA ASN A 414 5.21 -55.05 3.47
C ASN A 414 6.20 -54.04 2.87
N PRO A 415 6.87 -54.36 1.74
CA PRO A 415 7.69 -53.41 1.02
C PRO A 415 6.81 -52.34 0.35
N VAL A 416 6.94 -51.08 0.76
CA VAL A 416 6.26 -49.91 0.19
C VAL A 416 7.30 -49.00 -0.47
N VAL A 417 7.06 -48.65 -1.74
CA VAL A 417 7.90 -47.70 -2.48
C VAL A 417 7.57 -46.28 -2.01
N THR A 418 8.51 -45.64 -1.33
CA THR A 418 8.38 -44.24 -0.88
C THR A 418 9.25 -43.33 -1.73
N TRP A 419 8.68 -42.20 -2.16
CA TRP A 419 9.37 -41.19 -2.95
C TRP A 419 10.04 -40.16 -2.04
N PHE A 420 11.33 -39.96 -2.26
CA PHE A 420 12.13 -38.92 -1.62
C PHE A 420 12.52 -37.86 -2.64
N THR A 421 12.46 -36.59 -2.22
CA THR A 421 12.91 -35.44 -3.02
C THR A 421 14.23 -34.93 -2.46
N ALA A 422 15.20 -34.68 -3.33
CA ALA A 422 16.43 -33.98 -2.98
C ALA A 422 16.68 -32.86 -3.98
N GLY A 423 17.05 -31.69 -3.47
CA GLY A 423 17.20 -30.47 -4.25
C GLY A 423 17.04 -29.25 -3.36
N ILE A 424 16.68 -28.13 -3.96
CA ILE A 424 16.59 -26.83 -3.31
C ILE A 424 15.13 -26.42 -3.27
N ARG A 425 14.62 -26.16 -2.08
CA ARG A 425 13.30 -25.59 -1.83
C ARG A 425 13.47 -24.20 -1.24
N LEU A 426 12.85 -23.21 -1.86
CA LEU A 426 12.71 -21.86 -1.31
C LEU A 426 11.22 -21.59 -1.13
N THR A 427 10.81 -21.34 0.10
CA THR A 427 9.48 -20.89 0.46
C THR A 427 9.59 -19.48 1.04
N CYS A 428 8.77 -18.56 0.55
CA CYS A 428 8.81 -17.19 1.03
C CYS A 428 7.41 -16.57 1.08
N THR A 429 7.14 -15.82 2.14
CA THR A 429 5.95 -14.97 2.28
C THR A 429 6.41 -13.52 2.50
N PRO A 430 6.36 -12.66 1.48
CA PRO A 430 6.73 -11.26 1.60
C PRO A 430 5.56 -10.40 2.11
N GLN A 431 5.91 -9.33 2.81
CA GLN A 431 5.00 -8.30 3.29
C GLN A 431 5.65 -6.92 3.04
N ILE A 432 5.03 -6.11 2.20
CA ILE A 432 5.47 -4.73 1.92
C ILE A 432 4.95 -3.80 3.03
N ASN A 433 5.87 -3.04 3.63
CA ASN A 433 5.58 -2.05 4.66
C ASN A 433 5.37 -0.66 4.03
N SER A 434 4.86 0.30 4.82
CA SER A 434 4.60 1.68 4.37
C SER A 434 5.83 2.46 3.90
N LEU A 435 7.04 1.99 4.20
CA LEU A 435 8.32 2.59 3.79
C LEU A 435 8.95 1.92 2.54
N GLU A 436 8.19 1.09 1.82
CA GLU A 436 8.70 0.23 0.71
C GLU A 436 9.73 -0.83 1.16
N ASP A 437 9.92 -1.03 2.46
CA ASP A 437 10.68 -2.15 3.00
C ASP A 437 9.86 -3.45 2.92
N ILE A 438 10.54 -4.57 2.68
CA ILE A 438 9.93 -5.89 2.49
C ILE A 438 10.30 -6.77 3.67
N THR A 439 9.32 -7.10 4.50
CA THR A 439 9.44 -8.10 5.56
C THR A 439 9.16 -9.47 4.97
N MET A 440 10.10 -10.41 5.10
CA MET A 440 9.95 -11.74 4.51
C MET A 440 10.09 -12.81 5.57
N ASN A 441 9.15 -13.77 5.60
CA ASN A 441 9.37 -15.07 6.21
C ASN A 441 9.97 -15.97 5.14
N ILE A 442 11.18 -16.49 5.38
CA ILE A 442 11.96 -17.25 4.40
C ILE A 442 12.30 -18.60 5.01
N ASP A 443 11.98 -19.66 4.28
CA ASP A 443 12.39 -21.03 4.57
C ASP A 443 13.14 -21.58 3.36
N ILE A 444 14.41 -21.91 3.55
CA ILE A 444 15.28 -22.48 2.51
C ILE A 444 15.76 -23.85 2.97
N GLU A 445 15.61 -24.84 2.10
CA GLU A 445 16.07 -26.20 2.32
C GLU A 445 16.96 -26.61 1.14
N LEU A 446 18.17 -27.07 1.42
CA LEU A 446 19.12 -27.65 0.48
C LEU A 446 19.28 -29.13 0.84
N SER A 447 18.99 -30.00 -0.11
CA SER A 447 19.14 -31.45 0.04
C SER A 447 20.06 -32.00 -1.04
N ASP A 448 21.11 -32.73 -0.63
CA ASP A 448 22.05 -33.39 -1.52
C ASP A 448 22.04 -34.92 -1.34
N VAL A 449 22.18 -35.65 -2.44
CA VAL A 449 22.14 -37.12 -2.47
C VAL A 449 23.57 -37.65 -2.52
N ILE A 450 24.05 -38.16 -1.39
CA ILE A 450 25.39 -38.78 -1.30
C ILE A 450 25.35 -40.21 -1.87
N THR A 451 24.24 -40.92 -1.65
CA THR A 451 23.96 -42.25 -2.21
C THR A 451 22.45 -42.38 -2.31
N GLU A 452 21.90 -43.27 -3.16
CA GLU A 452 20.44 -43.48 -3.30
C GLU A 452 19.69 -43.80 -1.98
N LYS A 453 20.42 -44.00 -0.87
CA LYS A 453 19.88 -44.27 0.48
C LYS A 453 20.27 -43.23 1.54
N LEU A 454 21.07 -42.21 1.20
CA LEU A 454 21.55 -41.20 2.14
C LEU A 454 21.40 -39.80 1.55
N ILE A 455 20.58 -38.98 2.18
CA ILE A 455 20.37 -37.57 1.86
C ILE A 455 20.95 -36.74 3.00
N THR A 456 21.70 -35.70 2.65
CA THR A 456 22.06 -34.64 3.58
C THR A 456 21.12 -33.48 3.36
N ILE A 457 20.49 -32.99 4.43
CA ILE A 457 19.55 -31.85 4.39
C ILE A 457 20.15 -30.72 5.23
N THR A 458 20.14 -29.52 4.67
CA THR A 458 20.53 -28.27 5.32
C THR A 458 19.37 -27.30 5.20
N ASN A 459 18.91 -26.73 6.32
CA ASN A 459 17.77 -25.82 6.34
C ASN A 459 18.10 -24.50 7.05
N ALA A 460 17.49 -23.42 6.57
CA ALA A 460 17.55 -22.10 7.17
C ALA A 460 16.14 -21.49 7.17
N SER A 461 15.69 -21.06 8.35
CA SER A 461 14.42 -20.36 8.52
C SER A 461 14.67 -19.03 9.21
N THR A 462 14.20 -17.94 8.62
CA THR A 462 14.39 -16.61 9.19
C THR A 462 13.25 -15.66 8.83
N ARG A 463 13.07 -14.66 9.68
CA ARG A 463 12.24 -13.49 9.40
C ARG A 463 13.12 -12.26 9.39
N ALA A 464 13.19 -11.59 8.25
CA ALA A 464 14.05 -10.43 8.06
C ALA A 464 13.35 -9.33 7.28
N VAL A 465 13.79 -8.10 7.52
CA VAL A 465 13.34 -6.90 6.80
C VAL A 465 14.47 -6.47 5.86
N VAL A 466 14.14 -6.28 4.59
CA VAL A 466 15.10 -5.94 3.54
C VAL A 466 14.48 -4.87 2.67
N ARG A 467 15.26 -3.86 2.28
CA ARG A 467 14.76 -2.85 1.35
C ARG A 467 14.61 -3.42 -0.05
N ASP A 468 13.76 -2.78 -0.85
CA ASP A 468 13.64 -3.09 -2.27
C ASP A 468 15.02 -3.03 -2.98
N GLY A 469 15.43 -4.15 -3.58
CA GLY A 469 16.68 -4.33 -4.29
C GLY A 469 17.96 -4.47 -3.46
N GLU A 470 17.88 -4.40 -2.13
CA GLU A 470 19.01 -4.72 -1.25
C GLU A 470 19.12 -6.23 -1.02
N THR A 471 20.34 -6.72 -0.78
CA THR A 471 20.56 -8.14 -0.52
C THR A 471 20.71 -8.41 0.97
N LEU A 472 19.94 -9.38 1.45
CA LEU A 472 20.06 -9.99 2.78
C LEU A 472 20.98 -11.20 2.72
N VAL A 473 21.86 -11.33 3.72
CA VAL A 473 22.65 -12.53 3.95
C VAL A 473 22.03 -13.28 5.13
N ILE A 474 21.55 -14.50 4.88
CA ILE A 474 20.79 -15.29 5.88
C ILE A 474 21.73 -16.13 6.77
N GLY A 475 23.01 -16.22 6.42
CA GLY A 475 24.05 -16.90 7.20
C GLY A 475 24.69 -18.08 6.46
N GLY A 476 25.67 -18.71 7.12
CA GLY A 476 26.53 -19.75 6.57
C GLY A 476 26.44 -21.09 7.32
N PHE A 477 26.39 -22.22 6.61
CA PHE A 477 26.60 -23.56 7.20
C PHE A 477 28.02 -24.03 6.92
N ILE A 478 28.80 -24.31 7.97
CA ILE A 478 30.20 -24.76 7.86
C ILE A 478 30.25 -26.29 7.88
N GLN A 479 30.79 -26.87 6.82
CA GLN A 479 31.10 -28.30 6.72
C GLN A 479 32.62 -28.51 6.71
N GLN A 480 33.15 -29.08 7.79
CA GLN A 480 34.54 -29.50 7.88
C GLN A 480 34.68 -30.97 7.47
N THR A 481 35.48 -31.23 6.44
CA THR A 481 35.85 -32.59 6.01
C THR A 481 37.32 -32.80 6.29
N GLU A 482 37.65 -33.78 7.15
CA GLU A 482 39.03 -34.23 7.36
C GLU A 482 39.26 -35.53 6.60
N THR A 483 40.20 -35.52 5.65
CA THR A 483 40.67 -36.73 4.95
C THR A 483 42.07 -37.06 5.44
N GLU A 484 42.22 -38.19 6.13
CA GLU A 484 43.52 -38.73 6.50
C GLU A 484 43.89 -39.88 5.56
N ARG A 485 44.99 -39.73 4.80
CA ARG A 485 45.55 -40.76 3.95
C ARG A 485 46.89 -41.20 4.49
N ILE A 486 47.03 -42.49 4.79
CA ILE A 486 48.29 -43.08 5.26
C ILE A 486 48.88 -43.95 4.14
N GLU A 487 49.92 -43.45 3.48
CA GLU A 487 50.69 -44.22 2.50
C GLU A 487 51.91 -44.84 3.19
N GLY A 488 52.34 -46.03 2.79
CA GLY A 488 53.49 -46.69 3.43
C GLY A 488 53.69 -48.11 2.95
N ILE A 489 54.83 -48.68 3.29
CA ILE A 489 55.20 -50.04 2.89
C ILE A 489 54.27 -51.04 3.63
N PRO A 490 53.59 -51.96 2.91
CA PRO A 490 52.78 -53.00 3.53
C PRO A 490 53.58 -53.78 4.60
N VAL A 491 52.95 -54.18 5.69
CA VAL A 491 53.55 -54.83 6.89
C VAL A 491 54.39 -53.88 7.77
N LEU A 492 55.38 -53.17 7.21
CA LEU A 492 56.29 -52.34 8.01
C LEU A 492 55.64 -51.09 8.62
N LYS A 493 54.60 -50.54 7.97
CA LYS A 493 53.87 -49.36 8.46
C LYS A 493 53.08 -49.58 9.76
N ASN A 494 52.83 -50.84 10.13
CA ASN A 494 51.99 -51.23 11.27
C ASN A 494 52.80 -51.75 12.48
N LEU A 495 54.14 -51.76 12.42
CA LEU A 495 54.98 -52.24 13.53
C LEU A 495 54.89 -51.29 14.74
N PRO A 496 54.70 -51.81 15.97
CA PRO A 496 54.80 -51.00 17.18
C PRO A 496 56.22 -50.39 17.29
N LEU A 497 56.31 -49.18 17.85
CA LEU A 497 57.54 -48.38 18.02
C LEU A 497 58.18 -47.82 16.74
N ILE A 498 58.31 -48.59 15.66
CA ILE A 498 59.06 -48.18 14.44
C ILE A 498 58.22 -47.95 13.19
N GLY A 499 56.92 -48.27 13.20
CA GLY A 499 56.05 -48.11 12.03
C GLY A 499 55.91 -46.66 11.52
N PHE A 500 56.23 -45.66 12.34
CA PHE A 500 56.25 -44.25 11.93
C PHE A 500 57.32 -43.94 10.87
N LEU A 501 58.44 -44.67 10.85
CA LEU A 501 59.52 -44.49 9.86
C LEU A 501 59.16 -45.02 8.47
N PHE A 502 58.13 -45.86 8.37
CA PHE A 502 57.71 -46.56 7.15
C PHE A 502 56.32 -46.16 6.66
N ARG A 503 55.75 -45.08 7.22
CA ARG A 503 54.46 -44.50 6.82
C ARG A 503 54.59 -42.99 6.61
N ARG A 504 53.82 -42.47 5.66
CA ARG A 504 53.63 -41.05 5.40
C ARG A 504 52.14 -40.74 5.56
N THR A 505 51.82 -39.91 6.54
CA THR A 505 50.45 -39.43 6.78
C THR A 505 50.24 -38.13 6.03
N TYR A 506 49.23 -38.09 5.17
CA TYR A 506 48.71 -36.88 4.55
C TYR A 506 47.40 -36.56 5.24
N LYS A 507 47.32 -35.39 5.88
CA LYS A 507 46.09 -34.86 6.46
C LYS A 507 45.63 -33.69 5.61
N GLU A 508 44.48 -33.83 4.97
CA GLU A 508 43.82 -32.77 4.21
C GLU A 508 42.55 -32.35 4.96
N THR A 509 42.50 -31.10 5.40
CA THR A 509 41.31 -30.51 6.02
C THR A 509 40.68 -29.54 5.03
N ARG A 510 39.40 -29.76 4.71
CA ARG A 510 38.63 -28.91 3.81
C ARG A 510 37.44 -28.33 4.55
N ASP A 511 37.44 -27.02 4.75
CA ASP A 511 36.38 -26.27 5.41
C ASP A 511 35.55 -25.54 4.35
N ARG A 512 34.33 -26.02 4.09
CA ARG A 512 33.39 -25.39 3.16
C ARG A 512 32.31 -24.63 3.91
N GLU A 513 31.86 -23.50 3.36
CA GLU A 513 30.82 -22.67 3.91
C GLU A 513 29.76 -22.34 2.85
N VAL A 514 28.51 -22.67 3.14
CA VAL A 514 27.38 -22.39 2.25
C VAL A 514 26.73 -21.08 2.65
N LEU A 515 26.88 -20.04 1.85
CA LEU A 515 26.28 -18.71 2.05
C LEU A 515 24.99 -18.56 1.24
N ILE A 516 23.96 -18.03 1.89
CA ILE A 516 22.65 -17.77 1.28
C ILE A 516 22.39 -16.27 1.20
N PHE A 517 22.26 -15.77 -0.03
CA PHE A 517 21.92 -14.39 -0.35
C PHE A 517 20.49 -14.32 -0.86
N LEU A 518 19.73 -13.31 -0.45
CA LEU A 518 18.36 -13.10 -0.89
C LEU A 518 18.12 -11.64 -1.22
N THR A 519 17.62 -11.37 -2.42
CA THR A 519 17.35 -10.02 -2.92
C THR A 519 15.89 -9.94 -3.38
N PRO A 520 15.04 -9.20 -2.65
CA PRO A 520 13.67 -8.97 -3.08
C PRO A 520 13.57 -7.72 -3.97
N HIS A 521 12.60 -7.74 -4.88
CA HIS A 521 12.29 -6.63 -5.78
C HIS A 521 10.78 -6.40 -5.84
N ILE A 522 10.31 -5.18 -5.56
CA ILE A 522 8.91 -4.80 -5.78
C ILE A 522 8.71 -4.60 -7.27
N ILE A 523 7.77 -5.35 -7.86
CA ILE A 523 7.38 -5.17 -9.25
C ILE A 523 6.41 -3.99 -9.28
N LYS A 524 6.94 -2.80 -9.60
CA LYS A 524 6.14 -1.62 -9.91
C LYS A 524 5.68 -1.74 -11.35
N ASP A 525 4.38 -1.73 -11.61
CA ASP A 525 3.90 -1.64 -12.98
C ASP A 525 4.34 -0.30 -13.56
N ILE A 526 5.08 -0.36 -14.67
CA ILE A 526 5.40 0.81 -15.47
C ILE A 526 4.16 1.06 -16.33
N TYR A 527 3.34 2.02 -15.94
CA TYR A 527 2.34 2.64 -16.81
C TYR A 527 2.67 4.12 -16.96
#